data_AF-A0A3C0Z1H2-F1
#
_entry.id   AF-A0A3C0Z1H2-F1
#
_cell.length_a   1.000
_cell.length_b   1.000
_cell.length_c   1.000
_cell.angle_alpha   90.00
_cell.angle_beta   90.00
_cell.angle_gamma   90.00
#
_symmetry.space_group_name_H-M   'P 1'
#
loop_
_entity.id
_entity.type
_entity.pdbx_description
1 polymer ?
#
loop_
_entity_poly.entity_id
_entity_poly.type
_entity_poly.pdbx_seq_one_letter_code
_entity_poly.pdbx_strand_id
1 'polypeptide(L)' 'RHMFNIREGLNPTEFSYSPRMLRGMETGNLRGVDVDMETLQKEYMEAAGWDPKTARPSNAKLDSLGLGFAK' A
#
# COMPACT_ATOMS: atom_id res chain seq x y z
N ARG A 1 3.50 -0.32 14.03
CA ARG A 1 2.29 0.46 13.66
C ARG A 1 1.40 -0.28 12.69
N HIS A 2 1.91 -0.79 11.55
CA HIS A 2 1.08 -1.44 10.52
C HIS A 2 0.19 -2.60 11.03
N MET A 3 0.77 -3.56 11.76
CA MET A 3 -0.01 -4.67 12.33
C MET A 3 -1.10 -4.23 13.31
N PHE A 4 -0.89 -3.14 14.03
CA PHE A 4 -1.92 -2.57 14.90
C PHE A 4 -3.07 -2.03 14.06
N ASN A 5 -2.78 -1.26 13.00
CA ASN A 5 -3.82 -0.73 12.11
C ASN A 5 -4.66 -1.85 11.48
N ILE A 6 -4.02 -2.91 10.98
CA ILE A 6 -4.74 -4.07 10.42
C ILE A 6 -5.64 -4.73 11.48
N ARG A 7 -5.16 -4.87 12.72
CA ARG A 7 -5.95 -5.42 13.83
C ARG A 7 -7.19 -4.57 14.12
N GLU A 8 -7.06 -3.25 14.05
CA GLU A 8 -8.18 -2.30 14.23
C GLU A 8 -9.05 -2.16 12.97
N GLY A 9 -8.84 -2.99 11.93
CA GLY A 9 -9.64 -2.97 10.70
C GLY A 9 -9.26 -1.88 9.70
N LEU A 10 -8.12 -1.21 9.90
CA LEU A 10 -7.61 -0.19 8.99
C LEU A 10 -6.69 -0.81 7.93
N ASN A 11 -7.29 -1.32 6.86
CA ASN A 11 -6.57 -1.86 5.71
C ASN A 11 -6.21 -0.75 4.72
N PRO A 12 -4.92 -0.54 4.37
CA PRO A 12 -4.53 0.50 3.42
C PRO A 12 -5.09 0.31 2.01
N THR A 13 -5.43 -0.91 1.59
CA THR A 13 -6.01 -1.15 0.25
C THR A 13 -7.42 -0.60 0.10
N GLU A 14 -8.09 -0.29 1.21
CA GLU A 14 -9.45 0.23 1.24
C GLU A 14 -9.49 1.77 1.28
N PHE A 15 -8.33 2.42 1.41
CA PHE A 15 -8.26 3.88 1.45
C PHE A 15 -8.44 4.48 0.07
N SER A 16 -9.31 5.47 -0.02
CA SER A 16 -9.50 6.24 -1.25
C SER A 16 -8.51 7.39 -1.34
N TYR A 17 -7.95 7.58 -2.53
CA TYR A 17 -7.13 8.74 -2.85
C TYR A 17 -8.01 9.83 -3.45
N SER A 18 -7.67 11.09 -3.16
CA SER A 18 -8.37 12.22 -3.79
C SER A 18 -8.17 12.16 -5.32
N PRO A 19 -9.23 12.37 -6.13
CA PRO A 19 -9.12 12.37 -7.59
C PRO A 19 -8.07 13.35 -8.11
N ARG A 20 -7.83 14.46 -7.40
CA ARG A 20 -6.81 15.46 -7.77
C ARG A 20 -5.39 14.91 -7.71
N MET A 21 -5.13 13.93 -6.84
CA MET A 21 -3.82 13.28 -6.73
C MET A 21 -3.61 12.25 -7.83
N LEU A 22 -4.70 11.62 -8.31
CA LEU A 22 -4.65 10.54 -9.28
C LEU A 22 -4.65 11.03 -10.73
N ARG A 23 -5.31 12.16 -10.98
CA ARG A 23 -5.51 12.68 -12.33
C ARG A 23 -4.34 13.53 -12.80
N GLY A 24 -4.00 13.39 -14.08
CA GLY A 24 -3.01 14.20 -14.75
C GLY A 24 -3.39 15.68 -14.78
N MET A 25 -2.36 16.51 -14.90
CA MET A 25 -2.54 17.96 -14.98
C MET A 25 -3.27 18.36 -16.27
N GLU A 26 -3.93 19.51 -16.25
CA GLU A 26 -4.61 20.06 -17.44
C GLU A 26 -3.61 20.66 -18.45
N THR A 27 -2.42 21.06 -18.01
CA THR A 27 -1.39 21.69 -18.84
C THR A 27 0.03 21.24 -18.48
N GLY A 28 1.01 21.59 -19.31
CA GLY A 28 2.41 21.19 -19.15
C GLY A 28 2.77 19.82 -19.73
N ASN A 29 4.01 19.39 -19.50
CA ASN A 29 4.58 18.17 -20.11
C ASN A 29 3.97 16.86 -19.59
N LEU A 30 3.34 16.90 -18.41
CA LEU A 30 2.66 15.74 -17.80
C LEU A 30 1.13 15.83 -17.97
N ARG A 31 0.65 16.61 -18.95
CA ARG A 31 -0.78 16.75 -19.21
C ARG A 31 -1.41 15.40 -19.50
N GLY A 32 -2.50 15.07 -18.79
CA GLY A 32 -3.25 13.83 -18.98
C GLY A 32 -2.53 12.56 -18.55
N VAL A 33 -1.41 12.66 -17.83
CA VAL A 33 -0.71 11.49 -17.26
C VAL A 33 -1.29 11.21 -15.86
N ASP A 34 -2.10 10.16 -15.77
CA ASP A 34 -2.69 9.70 -14.50
C ASP A 34 -1.71 8.80 -13.72
N VAL A 35 -1.91 8.72 -12.41
CA VAL A 35 -1.15 7.85 -11.51
C VAL A 35 -1.80 6.48 -11.42
N ASP A 36 -1.08 5.44 -11.85
CA ASP A 36 -1.50 4.05 -11.67
C ASP A 36 -1.26 3.57 -10.23
N MET A 37 -2.22 3.87 -9.36
CA MET A 37 -2.16 3.49 -7.95
C MET A 37 -2.38 2.00 -7.70
N GLU A 38 -2.98 1.27 -8.64
CA GLU A 38 -3.19 -0.17 -8.48
C GLU A 38 -1.84 -0.89 -8.58
N THR A 39 -1.09 -0.63 -9.64
CA THR A 39 0.26 -1.17 -9.84
C THR A 39 1.21 -0.73 -8.73
N LEU A 40 1.23 0.57 -8.39
CA LEU A 40 2.08 1.10 -7.33
C LEU A 40 1.86 0.42 -5.97
N GLN A 41 0.59 0.19 -5.59
CA GLN A 41 0.29 -0.47 -4.32
C GLN A 41 0.73 -1.93 -4.31
N LYS A 42 0.44 -2.66 -5.38
CA LYS A 42 0.80 -4.07 -5.51
C LYS A 42 2.32 -4.25 -5.44
N GLU A 43 3.08 -3.51 -6.25
CA GLU A 43 4.54 -3.61 -6.30
C GLU A 43 5.18 -3.22 -4.97
N TYR A 44 4.64 -2.19 -4.31
CA TYR A 44 5.08 -1.82 -2.97
C TYR A 44 4.86 -2.96 -1.95
N MET A 45 3.68 -3.59 -1.95
CA MET A 45 3.37 -4.67 -1.02
C MET A 45 4.26 -5.89 -1.27
N GLU A 46 4.48 -6.26 -2.53
CA GLU A 46 5.39 -7.34 -2.90
C GLU A 46 6.82 -7.05 -2.43
N ALA A 47 7.33 -5.84 -2.69
CA ALA A 47 8.66 -5.42 -2.25
C ALA A 47 8.80 -5.36 -0.72
N ALA A 48 7.72 -4.99 -0.02
CA ALA A 48 7.68 -4.95 1.44
C ALA A 48 7.53 -6.35 2.08
N GLY A 49 7.24 -7.39 1.28
CA GLY A 49 6.97 -8.75 1.74
C GLY A 49 5.60 -8.91 2.40
N TRP A 50 4.61 -8.15 1.90
CA TRP A 50 3.22 -8.14 2.34
C TRP A 50 2.33 -8.85 1.32
N ASP A 51 1.23 -9.45 1.80
CA ASP A 51 0.20 -10.02 0.95
C ASP A 51 -0.58 -8.89 0.24
N PRO A 52 -0.62 -8.83 -1.11
CA PRO A 52 -1.31 -7.77 -1.84
C PRO A 52 -2.83 -7.71 -1.63
N LYS A 53 -3.45 -8.80 -1.15
CA LYS A 53 -4.89 -8.86 -0.89
C LYS A 53 -5.24 -8.40 0.53
N THR A 54 -4.42 -8.78 1.51
CA THR A 54 -4.72 -8.50 2.93
C THR A 54 -3.86 -7.39 3.53
N ALA A 55 -2.91 -6.84 2.75
CA ALA A 55 -1.85 -5.93 3.17
C ALA A 55 -1.00 -6.45 4.36
N ARG A 56 -1.07 -7.74 4.70
CA ARG A 56 -0.43 -8.30 5.90
C ARG A 56 1.01 -8.71 5.56
N PRO A 57 2.03 -8.27 6.34
CA PRO A 57 3.38 -8.81 6.22
C PRO A 57 3.39 -10.32 6.42
N SER A 58 4.21 -11.04 5.66
CA SER A 58 4.41 -12.48 5.87
C SER A 58 5.01 -12.77 7.26
N ASN A 59 4.76 -13.98 7.79
CA ASN A 59 5.33 -14.41 9.08
C ASN A 59 6.85 -14.33 9.09
N ALA A 60 7.51 -14.72 7.98
CA ALA A 60 8.95 -14.60 7.83
C ALA A 60 9.42 -13.14 7.89
N LYS A 61 8.67 -12.21 7.28
CA LYS A 61 8.97 -10.78 7.37
C LYS A 61 8.83 -10.28 8.80
N LEU A 62 7.78 -10.66 9.51
CA LEU A 62 7.58 -10.27 10.92
C LEU A 62 8.72 -10.80 11.81
N ASP A 63 9.14 -12.05 11.64
CA ASP A 63 10.28 -12.61 12.36
C ASP A 63 11.58 -11.86 12.08
N SER A 64 11.87 -11.59 10.80
CA SER A 64 13.09 -10.86 10.40
C SER A 64 13.19 -9.46 11.01
N LEU A 65 12.05 -8.87 11.36
CA LEU A 65 11.95 -7.54 11.97
C LEU A 65 11.87 -7.59 13.51
N GLY A 66 11.97 -8.78 14.13
CA GLY A 66 11.82 -8.94 15.58
C GLY A 66 10.37 -8.74 16.08
N LEU A 67 9.39 -8.83 15.18
CA LEU A 67 7.96 -8.64 15.44
C LEU A 67 7.19 -9.95 15.45
N GLY A 68 7.84 -11.08 15.71
CA GLY A 68 7.21 -12.41 15.72
C GLY A 68 6.02 -12.54 16.68
N PHE A 69 5.94 -11.68 17.70
CA PHE A 69 4.79 -11.60 18.61
C PHE A 69 3.51 -11.04 17.96
N ALA A 70 3.62 -10.42 16.78
CA ALA A 70 2.51 -9.79 16.06
C ALA A 70 2.01 -10.62 14.86
N LYS A 71 2.41 -11.89 14.77
CA LYS A 71 1.99 -12.81 13.70
C LYS A 71 0.50 -13.05 13.64
#